data_AF-A0A924XW59-F1
#
_entry.id   AF-A0A924XW59-F1
#
_cell.length_a   1.000
_cell.length_b   1.000
_cell.length_c   1.000
_cell.angle_alpha   90.00
_cell.angle_beta   90.00
_cell.angle_gamma   90.00
#
_symmetry.space_group_name_H-M   'P 1'
#
loop_
_entity.id
_entity.type
_entity.pdbx_description
1 polymer ?
#
loop_
_entity_poly.entity_id
_entity_poly.type
_entity_poly.pdbx_seq_one_letter_code
_entity_poly.pdbx_strand_id
1 'polypeptide(L)' 'PYHDGYAGPVNAAAGSVLGDWVLVDMFARVVTGEANAEDSIRQAVRGAQRYYK' A
#
# COMPACT_ATOMS: atom_id res chain seq x y z
N PRO A 1 -1.82 -13.54 18.34
CA PRO A 1 -2.43 -13.00 17.10
C PRO A 1 -1.37 -12.91 15.99
N TYR A 2 -1.61 -13.58 14.86
CA TYR A 2 -0.73 -13.51 13.70
C TYR A 2 -1.05 -12.22 12.95
N HIS A 3 -0.04 -11.38 12.71
CA HIS A 3 -0.17 -10.13 11.97
C HIS A 3 0.81 -10.17 10.81
N ASP A 4 0.31 -9.95 9.59
CA ASP A 4 1.13 -9.86 8.39
C ASP A 4 1.71 -8.43 8.22
N GLY A 5 2.34 -7.90 9.28
CA GLY A 5 2.95 -6.56 9.29
C GLY A 5 2.75 -5.78 10.59
N TYR A 6 2.76 -4.44 10.48
CA TYR A 6 2.53 -3.55 11.62
C TYR A 6 1.16 -3.82 12.24
N ALA A 7 1.11 -3.94 13.58
CA ALA A 7 -0.11 -4.17 14.33
C ALA A 7 -0.99 -2.90 14.39
N GLY A 8 -1.54 -2.52 13.24
CA GLY A 8 -2.46 -1.41 13.10
C GLY A 8 -3.92 -1.80 13.40
N PRO A 9 -4.81 -0.81 13.52
CA PRO A 9 -6.24 -1.06 13.66
C PRO A 9 -6.77 -1.91 12.50
N VAL A 10 -7.44 -3.01 12.82
CA VAL A 10 -8.15 -3.83 11.83
C VAL A 10 -9.46 -3.13 11.51
N ASN A 11 -9.43 -2.25 10.50
CA ASN A 11 -10.60 -1.50 10.04
C ASN A 11 -10.79 -1.67 8.52
N ALA A 12 -11.95 -1.24 8.02
CA ALA A 12 -12.30 -1.38 6.61
C ALA A 12 -11.29 -0.67 5.69
N ALA A 13 -10.80 0.52 6.08
CA ALA A 13 -9.82 1.26 5.28
C ALA A 13 -8.50 0.49 5.12
N ALA A 14 -7.96 -0.06 6.20
CA ALA A 14 -6.76 -0.90 6.18
C ALA A 14 -6.99 -2.17 5.35
N GLY A 15 -8.16 -2.80 5.48
CA GLY A 15 -8.56 -3.94 4.68
C GLY A 15 -8.61 -3.62 3.17
N SER A 16 -9.14 -2.47 2.78
CA SER A 16 -9.20 -2.04 1.38
C SER A 16 -7.80 -1.80 0.80
N VAL A 17 -6.89 -1.18 1.55
CA VAL A 17 -5.50 -0.97 1.10
C VAL A 17 -4.77 -2.29 0.84
N LEU A 18 -5.00 -3.30 1.69
CA LEU A 18 -4.45 -4.64 1.49
C LEU A 18 -5.12 -5.36 0.31
N GLY A 19 -6.46 -5.32 0.23
CA GLY A 19 -7.24 -5.99 -0.81
C GLY A 19 -6.98 -5.46 -2.23
N ASP A 20 -6.66 -4.17 -2.34
CA ASP A 20 -6.29 -3.52 -3.61
C ASP A 20 -4.81 -3.64 -3.94
N TRP A 21 -4.03 -4.38 -3.14
CA TRP A 21 -2.62 -4.65 -3.39
C TRP A 21 -1.73 -3.41 -3.43
N VAL A 22 -2.11 -2.31 -2.77
CA VAL A 22 -1.43 -1.01 -2.85
C VAL A 22 0.06 -1.11 -2.48
N LEU A 23 0.39 -1.86 -1.41
CA LEU A 23 1.78 -2.04 -0.99
C LEU A 23 2.57 -2.95 -1.93
N VAL A 24 1.94 -4.00 -2.47
CA VAL A 24 2.62 -4.94 -3.36
C VAL A 24 2.92 -4.29 -4.70
N ASP A 25 1.97 -3.54 -5.27
CA ASP A 25 2.18 -2.73 -6.47
C ASP A 25 3.32 -1.73 -6.27
N MET A 26 3.35 -1.04 -5.12
CA MET A 26 4.41 -0.08 -4.80
C MET A 26 5.81 -0.70 -4.92
N PHE A 27 6.02 -1.90 -4.35
CA PHE A 27 7.30 -2.58 -4.44
C PHE A 27 7.56 -3.13 -5.85
N ALA A 28 6.54 -3.75 -6.48
CA ALA A 28 6.65 -4.33 -7.80
C ALA A 28 7.20 -3.33 -8.81
N ARG A 29 6.64 -2.12 -8.85
CA ARG A 29 7.05 -1.04 -9.77
C ARG A 29 8.50 -0.61 -9.61
N VAL A 30 9.04 -0.69 -8.39
CA VAL A 30 10.43 -0.34 -8.11
C VAL A 30 11.36 -1.47 -8.52
N VAL A 31 11.06 -2.71 -8.12
CA VAL A 31 11.95 -3.85 -8.38
C VAL A 31 11.98 -4.28 -9.85
N THR A 32 10.93 -3.96 -10.62
CA THR A 32 10.90 -4.18 -12.07
C THR A 32 11.49 -3.01 -12.86
N GLY A 33 11.81 -1.89 -12.21
CA GLY A 33 12.32 -0.69 -12.86
C GLY A 33 11.26 0.14 -13.59
N GLU A 34 9.96 -0.08 -13.34
CA GLU A 34 8.87 0.73 -13.90
C GLU A 34 8.87 2.16 -13.36
N ALA A 35 9.22 2.34 -12.08
CA ALA A 35 9.30 3.64 -11.42
C ALA A 35 10.46 3.70 -10.42
N ASN A 36 10.96 4.90 -10.15
CA ASN A 36 11.83 5.11 -8.99
C ASN A 36 11.02 4.99 -7.68
N ALA A 37 11.73 4.84 -6.57
CA ALA A 37 11.10 4.63 -5.26
C ALA A 37 10.17 5.78 -4.84
N GLU A 38 10.59 7.03 -5.06
CA GLU A 38 9.82 8.20 -4.64
C GLU A 38 8.47 8.29 -5.36
N ASP A 39 8.48 8.10 -6.68
CA ASP A 39 7.28 8.15 -7.50
C ASP A 39 6.32 6.99 -7.17
N SER A 40 6.85 5.79 -6.95
CA SER A 40 6.05 4.63 -6.55
C SER A 40 5.36 4.84 -5.21
N ILE A 41 6.09 5.35 -4.20
CA ILE A 41 5.53 5.68 -2.88
C ILE A 41 4.45 6.76 -3.01
N ARG A 42 4.69 7.81 -3.80
CA ARG A 42 3.72 8.89 -4.00
C ARG A 42 2.41 8.38 -4.59
N GLN A 43 2.49 7.44 -5.53
CA GLN A 43 1.31 6.79 -6.11
C GLN A 43 0.59 5.90 -5.10
N ALA A 44 1.33 5.10 -4.32
CA ALA A 44 0.75 4.24 -3.28
C ALA A 44 0.02 5.06 -2.20
N VAL A 45 0.60 6.20 -1.77
CA VAL A 45 -0.04 7.14 -0.83
C VAL A 45 -1.34 7.69 -1.42
N ARG A 46 -1.34 8.11 -2.69
CA ARG A 46 -2.57 8.58 -3.36
C ARG A 46 -3.64 7.50 -3.42
N GLY A 47 -3.25 6.24 -3.63
CA GLY A 47 -4.15 5.08 -3.58
C GLY A 47 -4.75 4.90 -2.19
N ALA A 48 -3.91 4.84 -1.16
CA ALA A 48 -4.34 4.64 0.23
C ALA A 48 -5.23 5.79 0.74
N GLN A 49 -4.92 7.04 0.38
CA GLN A 49 -5.71 8.22 0.76
C GLN A 49 -7.18 8.15 0.31
N ARG A 50 -7.52 7.34 -0.71
CA ARG A 50 -8.92 7.16 -1.11
C ARG A 50 -9.75 6.44 -0.04
N TYR A 51 -9.09 5.59 0.75
CA TYR A 51 -9.73 4.78 1.78
C TYR A 51 -9.69 5.40 3.17
N TYR A 52 -8.70 6.24 3.45
CA TYR A 52 -8.51 6.92 4.74
C TYR A 52 -9.11 8.34 4.80
N LYS A 53 -9.98 8.69 3.85
CA LYS A 53 -10.73 9.96 3.87
C LYS A 53 -11.85 9.95 4.88
#